data_AF-A0A4U9HID5-F1
#
_entry.id   AF-A0A4U9HID5-F1
#
_cell.length_a   1.000
_cell.length_b   1.000
_cell.length_c   1.000
_cell.angle_alpha   90.00
_cell.angle_beta   90.00
_cell.angle_gamma   90.00
#
_symmetry.space_group_name_H-M   'P 1'
#
loop_
_entity.id
_entity.type
_entity.pdbx_description
1 polymer ?
#
loop_
_entity_poly.entity_id
_entity_poly.type
_entity_poly.pdbx_seq_one_letter_code
_entity_poly.pdbx_strand_id
1 'polypeptide(L)'
;MFIRPNDAELADFEPDFVVLNGAKCTNPDWRQQGLHSENFVAFNLTERMQLIGGTWYGGEMKKGMFSIMNYLLPLKGIASMHCSANVGEQGDVAVFFGLSGTGKTTLSTDPKRQLIGDDEHGWDDDGVFNFEGGCYAKDHQAVAAGRAGNLSGHSPRRAAGKTSRCAPTAALISTTAPKPRTPASPTRFTISTTSSRRYPRPATRKKSSS
;
A
#
# COMPACT_ATOMS: atom_id res chain seq x y z
N MET A 1 -3.24 -4.00 3.21
CA MET A 1 -3.42 -2.93 2.21
C MET A 1 -3.24 -3.45 0.81
N PHE A 2 -2.17 -4.18 0.52
CA PHE A 2 -1.93 -4.69 -0.83
C PHE A 2 -2.46 -6.10 -1.05
N ILE A 3 -2.56 -6.51 -2.31
CA ILE A 3 -2.97 -7.86 -2.69
C ILE A 3 -1.87 -8.83 -2.24
N ARG A 4 -2.29 -9.95 -1.63
CA ARG A 4 -1.38 -10.99 -1.14
C ARG A 4 -1.16 -12.01 -2.26
N PRO A 5 0.08 -12.20 -2.75
CA PRO A 5 0.37 -13.29 -3.67
C PRO A 5 0.07 -14.64 -3.00
N ASN A 6 -0.38 -15.61 -3.79
CA ASN A 6 -0.52 -17.00 -3.37
C ASN A 6 0.83 -17.74 -3.41
N ASP A 7 0.87 -18.98 -2.90
CA ASP A 7 2.13 -19.74 -2.78
C ASP A 7 2.80 -20.01 -4.13
N ALA A 8 2.04 -20.19 -5.21
CA ALA A 8 2.59 -20.37 -6.55
C ALA A 8 3.16 -19.05 -7.11
N GLU A 9 2.51 -17.92 -6.85
CA GLU A 9 3.02 -16.59 -7.21
C GLU A 9 4.27 -16.20 -6.39
N LEU A 10 4.39 -16.72 -5.16
CA LEU A 10 5.55 -16.51 -4.30
C LEU A 10 6.78 -17.30 -4.72
N ALA A 11 6.59 -18.48 -5.32
CA ALA A 11 7.69 -19.38 -5.69
C ALA A 11 8.71 -18.71 -6.62
N ASP A 12 8.22 -17.92 -7.58
CA ASP A 12 9.02 -17.22 -8.59
C ASP A 12 8.88 -15.68 -8.48
N PHE A 13 8.73 -15.18 -7.25
CA PHE A 13 8.50 -13.75 -7.01
C PHE A 13 9.76 -12.91 -7.25
N GLU A 14 9.73 -12.10 -8.30
CA GLU A 14 10.70 -11.05 -8.58
C GLU A 14 10.02 -9.67 -8.46
N PRO A 15 10.51 -8.75 -7.61
CA PRO A 15 9.88 -7.44 -7.43
C PRO A 15 10.16 -6.51 -8.62
N ASP A 16 9.10 -5.92 -9.18
CA ASP A 16 9.21 -4.79 -10.10
C ASP A 16 9.62 -3.50 -9.39
N PHE A 17 9.29 -3.36 -8.10
CA PHE A 17 9.62 -2.19 -7.28
C PHE A 17 9.96 -2.60 -5.85
N VAL A 18 10.85 -1.88 -5.18
CA VAL A 18 11.26 -2.17 -3.80
C VAL A 18 10.92 -1.00 -2.88
N VAL A 19 10.22 -1.26 -1.78
CA VAL A 19 9.93 -0.26 -0.75
C VAL A 19 10.75 -0.58 0.49
N LEU A 20 11.72 0.27 0.81
CA LEU A 20 12.53 0.17 2.03
C LEU A 20 11.99 1.15 3.07
N ASN A 21 11.40 0.58 4.13
CA ASN A 21 10.94 1.34 5.28
C ASN A 21 11.99 1.29 6.40
N GLY A 22 12.79 2.35 6.43
CA GLY A 22 13.78 2.66 7.46
C GLY A 22 13.30 3.74 8.41
N ALA A 23 12.03 3.72 8.87
CA ALA A 23 11.46 4.73 9.77
C ALA A 23 12.31 5.07 11.03
N LYS A 24 13.23 4.19 11.43
CA LYS A 24 14.17 4.41 12.53
C LYS A 24 15.35 5.33 12.21
N CYS A 25 15.71 5.50 10.94
CA CYS A 25 16.81 6.37 10.52
C CYS A 25 16.26 7.75 10.15
N THR A 26 17.10 8.77 10.32
CA THR A 26 16.87 10.13 9.82
C THR A 26 18.11 10.58 9.05
N ASN A 27 17.97 11.63 8.25
CA ASN A 27 19.07 12.23 7.51
C ASN A 27 19.61 13.47 8.26
N PRO A 28 20.77 13.40 8.94
CA PRO A 28 21.31 14.54 9.69
C PRO A 28 21.79 15.69 8.78
N ASP A 29 22.14 15.39 7.52
CA ASP A 29 22.72 16.35 6.57
C ASP A 29 21.66 17.00 5.67
N TRP A 30 20.37 16.85 6.00
CA TRP A 30 19.24 17.28 5.18
C TRP A 30 19.32 18.75 4.72
N ARG A 31 19.80 19.66 5.58
CA ARG A 31 19.97 21.09 5.24
C ARG A 31 21.04 21.30 4.18
N GLN A 32 22.16 20.59 4.29
CA GLN A 32 23.27 20.70 3.33
C GLN A 32 22.88 20.14 1.96
N GLN A 33 21.98 19.15 1.95
CA GLN A 33 21.44 18.52 0.74
C GLN A 33 20.22 19.26 0.16
N GLY A 34 19.75 20.33 0.80
CA GLY A 34 18.60 21.11 0.32
C GLY A 34 17.24 20.43 0.49
N LEU A 35 17.12 19.46 1.40
CA LEU A 35 15.85 18.81 1.72
C LEU A 35 15.02 19.65 2.71
N HIS A 36 13.75 19.29 2.87
CA HIS A 36 12.82 20.01 3.76
C HIS A 36 13.04 19.70 5.25
N SER A 37 13.37 18.44 5.60
CA SER A 37 13.62 18.01 6.98
C SER A 37 14.49 16.75 7.02
N GLU A 38 14.79 16.26 8.22
CA GLU A 38 15.52 14.99 8.43
C GLU A 38 14.72 13.75 8.02
N ASN A 39 13.40 13.89 7.84
CA ASN A 39 12.51 12.85 7.35
C ASN A 39 12.48 12.87 5.82
N PHE A 40 12.35 11.69 5.21
CA PHE A 40 12.30 11.60 3.76
C PHE A 40 11.38 10.48 3.29
N VAL A 41 10.69 10.74 2.18
CA VAL A 41 10.00 9.75 1.36
C VAL A 41 10.46 10.01 -0.07
N ALA A 42 11.41 9.20 -0.54
CA ALA A 42 12.08 9.40 -1.81
C ALA A 42 11.77 8.28 -2.79
N PHE A 43 11.72 8.59 -4.08
CA PHE A 43 11.45 7.65 -5.16
C PHE A 43 12.56 7.71 -6.20
N ASN A 44 13.06 6.55 -6.63
CA ASN A 44 13.97 6.42 -7.75
C ASN A 44 13.33 5.47 -8.78
N LEU A 45 12.94 6.01 -9.94
CA LEU A 45 12.28 5.23 -10.99
C LEU A 45 13.26 4.36 -11.79
N THR A 46 14.54 4.75 -11.87
CA THR A 46 15.59 3.97 -12.54
C THR A 46 15.92 2.71 -11.74
N GLU A 47 16.13 2.86 -10.43
CA GLU A 47 16.38 1.76 -9.50
C GLU A 47 15.09 1.07 -9.02
N ARG A 48 13.93 1.61 -9.41
CA ARG A 48 12.60 1.15 -9.02
C ARG A 48 12.46 0.97 -7.51
N MET A 49 12.75 2.04 -6.77
CA MET A 49 12.82 2.01 -5.31
C MET A 49 12.09 3.18 -4.65
N GLN A 50 11.44 2.91 -3.52
CA GLN A 50 10.95 3.90 -2.57
C GLN A 50 11.73 3.75 -1.25
N LEU A 51 12.25 4.87 -0.73
CA LEU A 51 12.89 4.94 0.58
C LEU A 51 12.04 5.77 1.53
N ILE A 52 11.77 5.23 2.72
CA ILE A 52 11.03 5.92 3.79
C ILE A 52 11.91 6.01 5.04
N GLY A 53 12.19 7.22 5.50
CA GLY A 53 13.00 7.51 6.69
C GLY A 53 12.34 8.53 7.61
N GLY A 54 12.52 8.36 8.92
CA GLY A 54 12.03 9.24 9.98
C GLY A 54 10.53 9.19 10.28
N THR A 55 9.69 8.86 9.29
CA THR A 55 8.24 8.73 9.46
C THR A 55 7.79 7.30 9.71
N TRP A 56 6.92 7.13 10.70
CA TRP A 56 6.26 5.85 11.04
C TRP A 56 4.85 5.73 10.46
N TYR A 57 4.43 6.71 9.67
CA TYR A 57 3.09 6.72 9.12
C TYR A 57 2.93 5.64 8.04
N GLY A 58 2.09 4.63 8.30
CA GLY A 58 1.88 3.52 7.39
C GLY A 58 1.32 3.90 6.02
N GLY A 59 0.66 5.07 5.91
CA GLY A 59 0.13 5.59 4.65
C GLY A 59 1.21 5.92 3.63
N GLU A 60 2.47 6.16 4.03
CA GLU A 60 3.58 6.45 3.11
C GLU A 60 3.88 5.28 2.17
N MET A 61 3.76 4.04 2.67
CA MET A 61 3.96 2.83 1.85
C MET A 61 2.83 2.68 0.83
N LYS A 62 1.58 2.90 1.25
CA LYS A 62 0.39 2.83 0.39
C LYS A 62 0.45 3.92 -0.70
N LYS A 63 0.49 5.18 -0.28
CA LYS A 63 0.42 6.33 -1.20
C LYS A 63 1.66 6.47 -2.07
N GLY A 64 2.81 5.96 -1.63
CA GLY A 64 4.00 5.88 -2.46
C GLY A 64 3.78 4.99 -3.68
N MET A 65 3.31 3.76 -3.48
CA MET A 65 3.03 2.87 -4.60
C MET A 65 1.87 3.37 -5.47
N PHE A 66 0.84 4.00 -4.89
CA PHE A 66 -0.20 4.66 -5.67
C PHE A 66 0.37 5.77 -6.57
N SER A 67 1.35 6.53 -6.09
CA SER A 67 2.04 7.55 -6.89
C SER A 67 2.79 6.93 -8.07
N ILE A 68 3.40 5.76 -7.89
CA ILE A 68 4.02 4.99 -8.98
C ILE A 68 2.96 4.56 -10.01
N MET A 69 1.79 4.10 -9.58
CA MET A 69 0.70 3.72 -10.50
C MET A 69 0.15 4.92 -11.26
N ASN A 70 0.01 6.08 -10.60
CA ASN A 70 -0.39 7.34 -11.24
C ASN A 70 0.62 7.80 -12.31
N TYR A 71 1.88 7.40 -12.21
CA TYR A 71 2.87 7.66 -13.26
C TYR A 71 2.81 6.63 -14.39
N LEU A 72 2.83 5.33 -14.05
CA LEU A 72 3.02 4.26 -15.03
C LEU A 72 1.77 3.92 -15.85
N LEU A 73 0.58 3.96 -15.25
CA LEU A 73 -0.65 3.52 -15.93
C LEU A 73 -1.14 4.50 -17.00
N PRO A 74 -1.17 5.83 -16.77
CA PRO A 74 -1.59 6.77 -17.81
C PRO A 74 -0.72 6.72 -19.06
N LEU A 75 0.58 6.41 -18.92
CA LEU A 75 1.49 6.20 -20.06
C LEU A 75 1.13 5.00 -20.93
N LYS A 76 0.28 4.09 -20.42
CA LYS A 76 -0.26 2.93 -21.13
C LYS A 76 -1.72 3.12 -21.56
N GLY A 77 -2.27 4.33 -21.42
CA GLY A 77 -3.68 4.61 -21.73
C GLY A 77 -4.67 4.11 -20.67
N ILE A 78 -4.19 3.71 -19.49
CA ILE A 78 -5.03 3.24 -18.38
C ILE A 78 -5.20 4.39 -17.38
N ALA A 79 -6.45 4.72 -17.02
CA ALA A 79 -6.68 5.74 -16.00
C ALA A 79 -6.26 5.23 -14.62
N SER A 80 -5.62 6.08 -13.82
CA SER A 80 -5.29 5.81 -12.41
C SER A 80 -5.98 6.85 -11.54
N MET A 81 -6.83 6.41 -10.62
CA MET A 81 -7.87 7.24 -10.01
C MET A 81 -7.84 7.15 -8.49
N HIS A 82 -7.92 8.30 -7.84
CA HIS A 82 -8.13 8.42 -6.40
C HIS A 82 -9.64 8.51 -6.11
N CYS A 83 -10.30 7.36 -6.14
CA CYS A 83 -11.74 7.23 -5.99
C CYS A 83 -12.10 5.98 -5.17
N SER A 84 -13.30 5.93 -4.62
CA SER A 84 -13.90 4.63 -4.25
C SER A 84 -14.75 4.13 -5.42
N ALA A 85 -15.04 2.82 -5.44
CA ALA A 85 -15.90 2.24 -6.47
C ALA A 85 -16.75 1.08 -5.93
N ASN A 86 -17.96 0.93 -6.47
CA ASN A 86 -18.86 -0.19 -6.17
C ASN A 86 -19.68 -0.60 -7.40
N VAL A 87 -20.28 -1.78 -7.35
CA VAL A 87 -21.08 -2.36 -8.44
C VAL A 87 -22.47 -2.76 -7.94
N GLY A 88 -23.50 -2.43 -8.73
CA GLY A 88 -24.88 -2.84 -8.48
C GLY A 88 -25.17 -4.27 -8.94
N GLU A 89 -26.35 -4.80 -8.59
CA GLU A 89 -26.76 -6.16 -8.99
C GLU A 89 -26.84 -6.35 -10.52
N GLN A 90 -27.04 -5.27 -11.28
CA GLN A 90 -27.08 -5.30 -12.74
C GLN A 90 -25.69 -5.14 -13.40
N GLY A 91 -24.62 -5.07 -12.59
CA GLY A 91 -23.27 -4.86 -13.09
C GLY A 91 -22.91 -3.40 -13.38
N ASP A 92 -23.79 -2.45 -13.07
CA ASP A 92 -23.51 -1.02 -13.21
C ASP A 92 -22.44 -0.58 -12.20
N VAL A 93 -21.35 -0.01 -12.67
CA VAL A 93 -20.23 0.44 -11.84
C VAL A 93 -20.34 1.95 -11.57
N ALA A 94 -20.14 2.34 -10.31
CA ALA A 94 -20.05 3.74 -9.91
C ALA A 94 -18.68 4.05 -9.30
N VAL A 95 -18.12 5.21 -9.64
CA VAL A 95 -16.87 5.73 -9.08
C VAL A 95 -17.13 7.05 -8.36
N PHE A 96 -16.48 7.23 -7.20
CA PHE A 96 -16.66 8.40 -6.35
C PHE A 96 -15.32 9.09 -6.10
N PHE A 97 -15.06 10.17 -6.83
CA PHE A 97 -13.88 11.00 -6.61
C PHE A 97 -14.05 11.87 -5.36
N GLY A 98 -12.94 12.11 -4.66
CA GLY A 98 -12.95 12.97 -3.48
C GLY A 98 -11.63 12.94 -2.71
N LEU A 99 -11.37 14.00 -1.95
CA LEU A 99 -10.22 14.04 -1.05
C LEU A 99 -10.45 13.14 0.18
N SER A 100 -9.41 12.91 0.97
CA SER A 100 -9.55 12.15 2.21
C SER A 100 -10.52 12.88 3.16
N GLY A 101 -11.59 12.20 3.57
CA GLY A 101 -12.61 12.73 4.47
C GLY A 101 -13.84 13.34 3.79
N THR A 102 -13.96 13.30 2.45
CA THR A 102 -15.11 13.86 1.73
C THR A 102 -16.22 12.84 1.43
N GLY A 103 -16.28 11.73 2.16
CA GLY A 103 -17.37 10.75 2.05
C GLY A 103 -17.19 9.60 1.05
N LYS A 104 -16.05 9.49 0.34
CA LYS A 104 -15.77 8.38 -0.60
C LYS A 104 -16.12 7.00 -0.03
N THR A 105 -15.52 6.67 1.11
CA THR A 105 -15.71 5.38 1.79
C THR A 105 -17.17 5.19 2.18
N THR A 106 -17.78 6.20 2.80
CA THR A 106 -19.17 6.16 3.28
C THR A 106 -20.16 5.91 2.15
N LEU A 107 -19.99 6.56 1.00
CA LEU A 107 -20.88 6.42 -0.15
C LEU A 107 -20.64 5.10 -0.91
N SER A 108 -19.41 4.60 -0.92
CA SER A 108 -19.10 3.32 -1.57
C SER A 108 -19.62 2.10 -0.81
N THR A 109 -19.77 2.20 0.52
CA THR A 109 -20.30 1.13 1.38
C THR A 109 -21.83 1.15 1.46
N ASP A 110 -22.48 1.20 0.30
CA ASP A 110 -23.94 1.07 0.20
C ASP A 110 -24.32 -0.42 0.38
N PRO A 111 -25.23 -0.78 1.31
CA PRO A 111 -25.65 -2.16 1.51
C PRO A 111 -26.29 -2.81 0.27
N LYS A 112 -26.74 -2.02 -0.71
CA LYS A 112 -27.33 -2.50 -1.97
C LYS A 112 -26.31 -2.71 -3.08
N ARG A 113 -25.03 -2.43 -2.84
CA ARG A 113 -23.96 -2.49 -3.86
C ARG A 113 -22.77 -3.26 -3.30
N GLN A 114 -22.05 -3.96 -4.16
CA GLN A 114 -20.83 -4.66 -3.78
C GLN A 114 -19.63 -3.72 -3.91
N LEU A 115 -18.84 -3.59 -2.84
CA LEU A 115 -17.65 -2.75 -2.83
C LEU A 115 -16.56 -3.33 -3.73
N ILE A 116 -16.03 -2.53 -4.65
CA ILE A 116 -14.84 -2.88 -5.45
C ILE A 116 -13.57 -2.45 -4.67
N GLY A 117 -13.57 -1.23 -4.14
CA GLY A 117 -12.50 -0.69 -3.29
C GLY A 117 -12.84 0.72 -2.78
N ASP A 118 -12.11 1.22 -1.79
CA ASP A 118 -12.44 2.46 -1.08
C ASP A 118 -11.58 3.69 -1.45
N ASP A 119 -10.50 3.53 -2.21
CA ASP A 119 -9.54 4.63 -2.36
C ASP A 119 -8.75 4.69 -3.69
N GLU A 120 -8.29 3.56 -4.25
CA GLU A 120 -7.34 3.57 -5.37
C GLU A 120 -7.74 2.55 -6.46
N HIS A 121 -8.08 3.05 -7.65
CA HIS A 121 -8.56 2.23 -8.77
C HIS A 121 -7.88 2.57 -10.09
N GLY A 122 -7.81 1.57 -10.96
CA GLY A 122 -7.52 1.76 -12.38
C GLY A 122 -8.77 1.60 -13.23
N TRP A 123 -8.71 2.13 -14.45
CA TRP A 123 -9.74 1.90 -15.47
C TRP A 123 -9.05 1.63 -16.82
N ASP A 124 -9.18 0.40 -17.30
CA ASP A 124 -8.69 -0.05 -18.61
C ASP A 124 -9.85 -0.42 -19.55
N ASP A 125 -9.54 -1.06 -20.68
CA ASP A 125 -10.53 -1.47 -21.69
C ASP A 125 -11.57 -2.48 -21.17
N ASP A 126 -11.24 -3.22 -20.10
CA ASP A 126 -12.09 -4.25 -19.52
C ASP A 126 -12.95 -3.69 -18.37
N GLY A 127 -12.49 -2.64 -17.68
CA GLY A 127 -13.29 -1.88 -16.72
C GLY A 127 -12.51 -1.34 -15.53
N VAL A 128 -13.23 -1.09 -14.43
CA VAL A 128 -12.67 -0.56 -13.17
C VAL A 128 -12.11 -1.68 -12.30
N PHE A 129 -10.90 -1.50 -11.78
CA PHE A 129 -10.26 -2.49 -10.92
C PHE A 129 -9.56 -1.85 -9.72
N ASN A 130 -9.53 -2.57 -8.60
CA ASN A 130 -8.92 -2.10 -7.35
C ASN A 130 -7.42 -2.39 -7.35
N PHE A 131 -6.60 -1.43 -6.93
CA PHE A 131 -5.16 -1.65 -6.72
C PHE A 131 -4.87 -2.43 -5.43
N GLU A 132 -5.80 -2.38 -4.48
CA GLU A 132 -5.60 -2.79 -3.10
C GLU A 132 -6.18 -4.18 -2.78
N GLY A 133 -5.64 -4.82 -1.75
CA GLY A 133 -6.15 -6.05 -1.15
C GLY A 133 -6.79 -5.85 0.23
N GLY A 134 -7.13 -4.60 0.59
CA GLY A 134 -7.79 -4.24 1.84
C GLY A 134 -8.13 -2.74 1.90
N CYS A 135 -8.73 -2.30 3.01
CA CYS A 135 -9.17 -0.91 3.22
C CYS A 135 -8.35 -0.21 4.33
N TYR A 136 -8.05 1.08 4.15
CA TYR A 136 -7.41 1.93 5.15
C TYR A 136 -8.38 2.99 5.66
N ALA A 137 -9.35 2.57 6.48
CA ALA A 137 -10.39 3.45 7.00
C ALA A 137 -9.91 4.33 8.18
N LYS A 138 -10.49 5.53 8.32
CA LYS A 138 -10.34 6.35 9.53
C LYS A 138 -11.18 5.77 10.68
N ASP A 139 -10.58 5.68 11.87
CA ASP A 139 -11.19 5.08 13.08
C ASP A 139 -12.54 5.70 13.48
N HIS A 140 -12.80 6.96 13.15
CA HIS A 140 -14.10 7.61 13.42
C HIS A 140 -15.27 7.06 12.58
N GLN A 141 -15.01 6.24 11.55
CA GLN A 141 -16.03 5.62 10.69
C GLN A 141 -16.21 4.12 10.94
N ALA A 142 -15.37 3.50 11.79
CA ALA A 142 -15.46 2.07 12.11
C ALA A 142 -16.79 1.68 12.79
N VAL A 143 -17.52 2.66 13.37
CA VAL A 143 -18.84 2.42 13.99
C VAL A 143 -19.94 2.11 12.96
N ALA A 144 -19.80 2.56 11.71
CA ALA A 144 -20.80 2.31 10.66
C ALA A 144 -20.60 0.97 9.93
N ALA A 145 -19.35 0.50 9.82
CA ALA A 145 -19.03 -0.75 9.14
C ALA A 145 -19.38 -2.01 9.98
N GLY A 146 -19.67 -1.84 11.28
CA GLY A 146 -20.10 -2.91 12.18
C GLY A 146 -21.62 -3.18 12.20
N ARG A 147 -22.44 -2.40 11.49
CA ARG A 147 -23.91 -2.57 11.45
C ARG A 147 -24.47 -3.00 10.09
N ALA A 148 -23.67 -2.95 9.01
CA ALA A 148 -24.01 -3.58 7.74
C ALA A 148 -23.38 -4.98 7.70
N GLY A 149 -24.20 -6.02 7.61
CA GLY A 149 -23.84 -7.44 7.79
C GLY A 149 -22.86 -8.07 6.78
N ASN A 150 -21.97 -7.31 6.13
CA ASN A 150 -21.06 -7.82 5.09
C ASN A 150 -19.55 -7.76 5.44
N LEU A 151 -19.17 -7.47 6.69
CA LEU A 151 -17.78 -7.66 7.16
C LEU A 151 -17.63 -8.84 8.15
N SER A 152 -18.66 -9.70 8.28
CA SER A 152 -18.72 -10.82 9.24
C SER A 152 -17.63 -11.90 9.07
N GLY A 153 -16.83 -11.85 8.00
CA GLY A 153 -15.67 -12.74 7.81
C GLY A 153 -14.33 -12.21 8.35
N HIS A 154 -14.23 -10.93 8.73
CA HIS A 154 -12.96 -10.37 9.23
C HIS A 154 -12.83 -10.58 10.74
N SER A 155 -12.06 -11.61 11.12
CA SER A 155 -11.66 -11.78 12.52
C SER A 155 -10.95 -10.51 13.03
N PRO A 156 -11.38 -9.90 14.15
CA PRO A 156 -10.73 -8.73 14.75
C PRO A 156 -9.22 -8.94 15.00
N ARG A 157 -8.79 -10.21 15.09
CA ARG A 157 -7.39 -10.60 15.31
C ARG A 157 -6.44 -10.24 14.16
N ARG A 158 -6.96 -9.99 12.94
CA ARG A 158 -6.13 -9.67 11.75
C ARG A 158 -6.12 -8.20 11.37
N ALA A 159 -6.90 -7.35 12.04
CA ALA A 159 -6.84 -5.91 11.85
C ALA A 159 -5.57 -5.36 12.53
N ALA A 160 -4.69 -4.73 11.76
CA ALA A 160 -3.49 -4.10 12.28
C ALA A 160 -3.83 -2.69 12.79
N GLY A 161 -3.56 -2.41 14.07
CA GLY A 161 -3.52 -1.04 14.58
C GLY A 161 -2.42 -0.24 13.85
N LYS A 162 -2.58 1.09 13.81
CA LYS A 162 -1.70 2.04 13.09
C LYS A 162 -0.20 1.97 13.47
N THR A 163 0.17 1.20 14.49
CA THR A 163 1.53 1.11 15.07
C THR A 163 2.13 -0.31 15.08
N SER A 164 1.59 -1.24 14.27
CA SER A 164 2.09 -2.63 14.23
C SER A 164 3.42 -2.76 13.47
N ARG A 165 4.28 -3.70 13.92
CA ARG A 165 5.54 -4.07 13.25
C ARG A 165 5.26 -5.02 12.08
N CYS A 166 5.74 -4.69 10.89
CA CYS A 166 5.64 -5.56 9.70
C CYS A 166 6.98 -6.26 9.43
N ALA A 167 6.96 -7.58 9.22
CA ALA A 167 8.09 -8.32 8.64
C ALA A 167 8.25 -7.96 7.14
N PRO A 168 9.41 -8.22 6.51
CA PRO A 168 9.50 -8.13 5.06
C PRO A 168 8.40 -8.98 4.42
N THR A 169 7.61 -8.38 3.55
CA THR A 169 6.38 -9.00 3.01
C THR A 169 6.29 -8.72 1.51
N ALA A 170 6.13 -9.78 0.72
CA ALA A 170 5.81 -9.70 -0.70
C ALA A 170 4.36 -9.23 -0.88
N ALA A 171 4.14 -8.34 -1.85
CA ALA A 171 2.86 -7.73 -2.08
C ALA A 171 2.66 -7.42 -3.57
N LEU A 172 1.40 -7.34 -3.97
CA LEU A 172 0.98 -7.10 -5.34
C LEU A 172 0.06 -5.87 -5.41
N ILE A 173 0.15 -5.14 -6.51
CA ILE A 173 -0.84 -4.15 -6.93
C ILE A 173 -1.43 -4.57 -8.27
N SER A 174 -2.76 -4.58 -8.36
CA SER A 174 -3.41 -4.87 -9.63
C SER A 174 -3.12 -3.74 -10.64
N THR A 175 -2.89 -4.11 -11.89
CA THR A 175 -2.54 -3.20 -12.99
C THR A 175 -3.55 -3.22 -14.14
N THR A 176 -4.47 -4.17 -14.12
CA THR A 176 -5.53 -4.35 -15.13
C THR A 176 -6.76 -4.98 -14.47
N ALA A 177 -7.92 -4.84 -15.12
CA ALA A 177 -9.12 -5.53 -14.67
C ALA A 177 -9.00 -7.05 -14.91
N PRO A 178 -9.67 -7.88 -14.07
CA PRO A 178 -9.61 -9.33 -14.23
C PRO A 178 -10.26 -9.76 -15.55
N LYS A 179 -9.44 -10.24 -16.50
CA LYS A 179 -9.95 -10.90 -17.72
C LYS A 179 -10.53 -12.26 -17.37
N PRO A 180 -11.65 -12.67 -17.97
CA PRO A 180 -12.25 -13.99 -17.70
C PRO A 180 -11.36 -15.19 -18.09
N ARG A 181 -10.23 -14.99 -18.82
CA ARG A 181 -9.38 -16.08 -19.33
C ARG A 181 -7.87 -15.80 -19.40
N THR A 182 -7.36 -14.70 -18.85
CA THR A 182 -5.91 -14.41 -18.91
C THR A 182 -5.47 -13.77 -17.61
N PRO A 183 -4.40 -14.25 -16.95
CA PRO A 183 -3.88 -13.61 -15.75
C PRO A 183 -3.36 -12.21 -16.13
N ALA A 184 -4.05 -11.17 -15.66
CA ALA A 184 -3.49 -9.84 -15.50
C ALA A 184 -2.14 -9.96 -14.78
N SER A 185 -1.09 -9.32 -15.29
CA SER A 185 0.22 -9.33 -14.60
C SER A 185 0.27 -8.16 -13.61
N PRO A 186 0.06 -8.39 -12.30
CA PRO A 186 0.12 -7.33 -11.29
C PRO A 186 1.54 -6.75 -11.21
N THR A 187 1.66 -5.50 -10.78
CA THR A 187 2.95 -4.94 -10.38
C THR A 187 3.37 -5.61 -9.08
N ARG A 188 4.55 -6.24 -9.10
CA ARG A 188 5.11 -6.96 -7.96
C ARG A 188 5.99 -6.00 -7.17
N PHE A 189 5.86 -5.96 -5.86
CA PHE A 189 6.79 -5.20 -5.04
C PHE A 189 6.99 -5.84 -3.68
N THR A 190 8.10 -5.47 -3.04
CA THR A 190 8.39 -5.94 -1.68
C THR A 190 8.51 -4.76 -0.74
N ILE A 191 7.89 -4.88 0.43
CA ILE A 191 8.11 -3.96 1.53
C ILE A 191 9.07 -4.62 2.50
N SER A 192 10.24 -4.02 2.71
CA SER A 192 11.19 -4.44 3.73
C SER A 192 11.24 -3.40 4.83
N THR A 193 11.11 -3.83 6.09
CA THR A 193 11.34 -2.97 7.25
C THR A 193 12.70 -3.30 7.85
N THR A 194 13.44 -2.27 8.28
CA THR A 194 14.67 -2.51 9.03
C THR A 194 14.34 -3.03 10.44
N SER A 195 14.19 -4.35 10.55
CA SER A 195 14.38 -5.07 11.81
C SER A 195 15.84 -4.91 12.22
N SER A 196 16.09 -4.41 13.43
CA SER A 196 17.45 -4.31 13.95
C SER A 196 18.06 -5.71 14.03
N ARG A 197 18.96 -6.06 13.11
CA ARG A 197 20.00 -7.03 13.45
C ARG A 197 20.78 -6.42 14.61
N ARG A 198 20.84 -7.12 15.75
CA ARG A 198 21.79 -6.77 16.80
C ARG A 198 23.18 -6.90 16.17
N TYR A 199 23.85 -5.79 15.93
CA TYR A 199 25.29 -5.83 15.74
C TYR A 199 25.90 -6.32 17.06
N PRO A 200 26.77 -7.35 17.07
CA PRO A 200 27.49 -7.71 18.28
C PRO A 200 28.24 -6.46 18.77
N ARG A 201 28.12 -6.15 20.07
CA ARG A 201 28.92 -5.07 20.68
C ARG A 201 30.39 -5.31 20.30
N PRO A 202 31.15 -4.29 19.88
CA PRO A 202 32.59 -4.44 19.74
C PRO A 202 33.13 -4.94 21.09
N ALA A 203 33.86 -6.06 21.05
CA ALA A 203 34.45 -6.63 22.24
C ALA A 203 35.26 -5.53 22.94
N THR A 204 34.90 -5.22 24.19
CA THR A 204 35.71 -4.36 25.04
C THR A 204 37.06 -5.05 25.20
N ARG A 205 38.08 -4.51 24.52
CA ARG A 205 39.46 -4.93 24.69
C ARG A 205 39.80 -4.68 26.16
N LYS A 206 39.88 -5.74 26.96
CA LYS A 206 40.47 -5.67 28.30
C LYS A 206 41.86 -5.06 28.13
N LYS A 207 42.08 -3.87 28.69
CA LYS A 207 43.43 -3.36 28.93
C LYS A 207 44.08 -4.36 29.89
N SER A 208 45.00 -5.18 29.38
CA SER A 208 45.97 -5.85 30.22
C SER A 208 46.90 -4.77 30.77
N SER A 209 46.79 -4.51 32.07
CA SER A 209 47.81 -3.80 32.83
C SER A 209 49.08 -4.64 32.85
N SER A 210 50.17 -4.09 32.33
CA SER A 210 51.54 -4.46 32.65
C SER A 210 52.16 -3.30 33.42
#